data_AF-A0A3C0XGW5-F1
#
_entry.id   AF-A0A3C0XGW5-F1
#
_cell.length_a   1.000
_cell.length_b   1.000
_cell.length_c   1.000
_cell.angle_alpha   90.00
_cell.angle_beta   90.00
_cell.angle_gamma   90.00
#
_symmetry.space_group_name_H-M   'P 1'
#
loop_
_entity.id
_entity.type
_entity.pdbx_description
1 polymer ?
#
loop_
_entity_poly.entity_id
_entity_poly.type
_entity_poly.pdbx_seq_one_letter_code
_entity_poly.pdbx_strand_id
1 'polypeptide(L)'
;MMPTISAHNWSVEYRWSASSGLVVGPCEYMGVRVLHDAAVPFVYVNYAGDAFGPFTDELRSTSRRIERREIMHGFDLKASYDLYSDDYLYEHVIRFHDDGQFASRIVIQGPGEENRGKHVYHIPFRIDLDAGGSPHDSFQRRAASGRWTNVAREGGHKAAGTGEYEWRVVDRTQDRSIVLRPGQFDDGELWALAYKDVEGWSAAGGAGAGVPGSAESVPAVYDDNESVQDADVVLWYIAHIPSAGLPRACGPWFALDGYPKPPPMGDDDHH
;
A
#
# COMPACT_ATOMS: atom_id res chain seq x y z
N MET A 1 1.06 24.36 2.48
CA MET A 1 2.38 23.71 2.36
C MET A 1 2.28 22.41 3.15
N MET A 2 2.51 21.27 2.51
CA MET A 2 2.47 19.97 3.19
C MET A 2 3.74 19.83 4.06
N PRO A 3 3.64 19.28 5.28
CA PRO A 3 4.82 18.94 6.06
C PRO A 3 5.73 17.97 5.30
N THR A 4 7.04 18.18 5.40
CA THR A 4 8.07 17.33 4.78
C THR A 4 9.00 16.77 5.85
N ILE A 5 9.35 15.49 5.75
CA ILE A 5 10.40 14.85 6.52
C ILE A 5 11.59 14.63 5.60
N SER A 6 12.78 15.07 6.03
CA SER A 6 14.04 14.69 5.39
C SER A 6 14.90 13.93 6.40
N ALA A 7 14.97 12.61 6.27
CA ALA A 7 15.67 11.74 7.21
C ALA A 7 15.98 10.38 6.57
N HIS A 8 17.08 9.74 7.00
CA HIS A 8 17.41 8.35 6.59
C HIS A 8 17.42 8.16 5.07
N ASN A 9 18.01 9.10 4.34
CA ASN A 9 18.03 9.15 2.87
C ASN A 9 16.68 9.44 2.20
N TRP A 10 15.58 9.58 2.94
CA TRP A 10 14.26 9.89 2.40
C TRP A 10 13.91 11.38 2.50
N SER A 11 13.16 11.86 1.50
CA SER A 11 12.32 13.06 1.57
C SER A 11 10.87 12.65 1.40
N VAL A 12 10.01 12.93 2.38
CA VAL A 12 8.62 12.44 2.41
C VAL A 12 7.68 13.57 2.78
N GLU A 13 6.78 13.92 1.86
CA GLU A 13 5.62 14.76 2.18
C GLU A 13 4.47 13.91 2.73
N TYR A 14 3.66 14.50 3.61
CA TYR A 14 2.48 13.81 4.13
C TYR A 14 1.37 14.79 4.48
N ARG A 15 0.14 14.30 4.49
CA ARG A 15 -1.04 15.09 4.87
C ARG A 15 -2.14 14.21 5.44
N TRP A 16 -3.06 14.86 6.16
CA TRP A 16 -4.35 14.29 6.47
C TRP A 16 -5.33 14.56 5.32
N SER A 17 -6.00 13.53 4.83
CA SER A 17 -7.10 13.58 3.88
C SER A 17 -8.42 13.31 4.59
N ALA A 18 -9.43 14.11 4.28
CA ALA A 18 -10.78 13.87 4.78
C ALA A 18 -11.41 12.58 4.20
N SER A 19 -10.94 12.10 3.05
CA SER A 19 -11.46 10.89 2.38
C SER A 19 -10.70 9.61 2.72
N SER A 20 -9.40 9.72 3.03
CA SER A 20 -8.46 8.59 3.03
C SER A 20 -7.52 8.57 4.23
N GLY A 21 -7.72 9.45 5.23
CA GLY A 21 -6.86 9.51 6.41
C GLY A 21 -5.44 9.96 6.07
N LEU A 22 -4.43 9.23 6.55
CA LEU A 22 -3.03 9.46 6.23
C LEU A 22 -2.77 9.23 4.73
N VAL A 23 -2.29 10.28 4.07
CA VAL A 23 -1.73 10.22 2.72
C VAL A 23 -0.26 10.61 2.81
N VAL A 24 0.60 9.80 2.21
CA VAL A 24 2.04 10.03 2.13
C VAL A 24 2.43 10.17 0.67
N GLY A 25 3.24 11.16 0.35
CA GLY A 25 3.64 11.48 -1.01
C GLY A 25 3.58 12.99 -1.27
N PRO A 26 4.42 13.50 -2.18
CA PRO A 26 5.42 12.74 -2.93
C PRO A 26 6.65 12.35 -2.08
N CYS A 27 7.30 11.23 -2.44
CA CYS A 27 8.49 10.70 -1.75
C CYS A 27 9.70 10.57 -2.68
N GLU A 28 10.88 10.80 -2.12
CA GLU A 28 12.17 10.63 -2.79
C GLU A 28 13.13 9.87 -1.90
N TYR A 29 13.95 9.02 -2.51
CA TYR A 29 15.07 8.35 -1.85
C TYR A 29 16.38 8.82 -2.51
N MET A 30 17.25 9.44 -1.71
CA MET A 30 18.50 10.06 -2.15
C MET A 30 18.30 11.03 -3.34
N GLY A 31 17.19 11.77 -3.34
CA GLY A 31 16.84 12.74 -4.38
C GLY A 31 16.26 12.12 -5.66
N VAL A 32 15.94 10.83 -5.66
CA VAL A 32 15.25 10.15 -6.76
C VAL A 32 13.81 9.86 -6.35
N ARG A 33 12.84 10.23 -7.19
CA ARG A 33 11.41 9.96 -6.98
C ARG A 33 11.17 8.45 -6.84
N VAL A 34 10.32 8.08 -5.88
CA VAL A 34 9.91 6.69 -5.59
C VAL A 34 8.38 6.54 -5.60
N LEU A 35 7.68 7.52 -5.06
CA LEU A 35 6.25 7.49 -4.82
C LEU A 35 5.66 8.85 -5.14
N HIS A 36 4.58 8.88 -5.91
CA HIS A 36 3.75 10.07 -6.07
C HIS A 36 2.80 10.22 -4.87
N ASP A 37 2.00 9.19 -4.57
CA ASP A 37 1.23 9.09 -3.33
C ASP A 37 0.90 7.65 -2.89
N ALA A 38 0.62 7.46 -1.60
CA ALA A 38 0.05 6.24 -1.05
C ALA A 38 -0.97 6.54 0.04
N ALA A 39 -2.05 5.77 0.06
CA ALA A 39 -3.11 5.86 1.05
C ALA A 39 -3.85 4.53 1.25
N VAL A 40 -4.59 4.44 2.35
CA VAL A 40 -5.58 3.38 2.58
C VAL A 40 -6.96 4.05 2.61
N PRO A 41 -7.75 3.98 1.54
CA PRO A 41 -8.98 4.76 1.45
C PRO A 41 -10.08 4.26 2.41
N PHE A 42 -10.16 2.95 2.68
CA PHE A 42 -11.17 2.35 3.54
C PHE A 42 -10.76 0.94 3.99
N VAL A 43 -11.51 0.37 4.92
CA VAL A 43 -11.49 -1.04 5.29
C VAL A 43 -12.87 -1.63 4.99
N TYR A 44 -12.92 -2.71 4.20
CA TYR A 44 -14.17 -3.42 3.92
C TYR A 44 -14.23 -4.71 4.73
N VAL A 45 -15.30 -4.91 5.49
CA VAL A 45 -15.49 -6.06 6.38
C VAL A 45 -16.61 -6.92 5.84
N ASN A 46 -16.28 -8.16 5.48
CA ASN A 46 -17.24 -9.13 4.97
C ASN A 46 -17.62 -10.15 6.05
N TYR A 47 -18.81 -10.01 6.63
CA TYR A 47 -19.38 -10.98 7.57
C TYR A 47 -20.04 -12.14 6.81
N ALA A 48 -19.45 -13.32 6.88
CA ALA A 48 -19.90 -14.45 6.08
C ALA A 48 -21.25 -14.99 6.59
N GLY A 49 -22.34 -14.68 5.86
CA GLY A 49 -23.65 -15.31 6.03
C GLY A 49 -24.53 -14.76 7.16
N ASP A 50 -24.21 -13.59 7.69
CA ASP A 50 -24.94 -12.98 8.81
C ASP A 50 -25.84 -11.80 8.39
N ALA A 51 -26.87 -11.55 9.20
CA ALA A 51 -27.89 -10.51 8.96
C ALA A 51 -27.37 -9.06 9.01
N PHE A 52 -26.12 -8.87 9.44
CA PHE A 52 -25.48 -7.55 9.55
C PHE A 52 -24.97 -7.04 8.20
N GLY A 53 -24.73 -7.92 7.23
CA GLY A 53 -24.23 -7.55 5.90
C GLY A 53 -22.75 -7.10 5.92
N PRO A 54 -22.18 -6.73 4.76
CA PRO A 54 -20.85 -6.16 4.70
C PRO A 54 -20.84 -4.71 5.19
N PHE A 55 -19.72 -4.28 5.79
CA PHE A 55 -19.50 -2.90 6.21
C PHE A 55 -18.31 -2.31 5.50
N THR A 56 -18.38 -1.01 5.26
CA THR A 56 -17.23 -0.23 4.80
C THR A 56 -16.92 0.83 5.83
N ASP A 57 -15.80 0.62 6.51
CA ASP A 57 -15.20 1.57 7.43
C ASP A 57 -14.36 2.54 6.61
N GLU A 58 -14.90 3.73 6.34
CA GLU A 58 -14.07 4.79 5.80
C GLU A 58 -13.05 5.21 6.87
N LEU A 59 -11.75 5.26 6.52
CA LEU A 59 -10.69 5.67 7.44
C LEU A 59 -10.67 7.20 7.63
N ARG A 60 -11.83 7.74 8.01
CA ARG A 60 -12.10 9.14 8.29
C ARG A 60 -12.20 9.30 9.79
N SER A 61 -11.07 9.32 10.48
CA SER A 61 -11.09 9.50 11.94
C SER A 61 -11.35 10.96 12.34
N THR A 62 -11.91 11.13 13.54
CA THR A 62 -11.92 12.40 14.29
C THR A 62 -10.53 12.74 14.84
N SER A 63 -9.67 11.72 15.04
CA SER A 63 -8.26 11.85 15.39
C SER A 63 -7.45 12.20 14.14
N ARG A 64 -7.20 13.49 13.92
CA ARG A 64 -6.42 14.00 12.78
C ARG A 64 -4.92 14.09 13.05
N ARG A 65 -4.39 13.22 13.91
CA ARG A 65 -2.99 13.28 14.32
C ARG A 65 -2.17 12.26 13.56
N ILE A 66 -1.15 12.77 12.86
CA ILE A 66 -0.10 11.96 12.26
C ILE A 66 1.11 12.03 13.19
N GLU A 67 1.60 10.86 13.61
CA GLU A 67 2.73 10.71 14.51
C GLU A 67 3.96 10.25 13.72
N ARG A 68 5.11 10.87 13.98
CA ARG A 68 6.40 10.38 13.51
C ARG A 68 7.10 9.66 14.65
N ARG A 69 7.69 8.50 14.36
CA ARG A 69 8.52 7.75 15.31
C ARG A 69 9.82 7.31 14.64
N GLU A 70 10.95 7.59 15.28
CA GLU A 70 12.24 7.02 14.87
C GLU A 70 12.30 5.53 15.20
N ILE A 71 12.87 4.75 14.30
CA ILE A 71 13.18 3.33 14.49
C ILE A 71 14.66 3.10 14.19
N MET A 72 15.16 1.92 14.54
CA MET A 72 16.49 1.50 14.12
C MET A 72 16.52 1.45 12.58
N HIS A 73 17.45 2.17 11.96
CA HIS A 73 17.61 2.24 10.50
C HIS A 73 16.36 2.77 9.77
N GLY A 74 15.67 3.78 10.30
CA GLY A 74 14.52 4.37 9.62
C GLY A 74 13.56 5.19 10.49
N PHE A 75 12.35 5.41 9.97
CA PHE A 75 11.26 6.06 10.69
C PHE A 75 9.87 5.55 10.25
N ASP A 76 8.88 5.76 11.10
CA ASP A 76 7.46 5.50 10.86
C ASP A 76 6.67 6.82 10.80
N LEU A 77 5.69 6.87 9.90
CA LEU A 77 4.52 7.74 9.98
C LEU A 77 3.31 6.91 10.40
N LYS A 78 2.59 7.32 11.44
CA LYS A 78 1.43 6.60 11.97
C LYS A 78 0.20 7.50 12.05
N ALA A 79 -0.95 6.97 11.66
CA ALA A 79 -2.26 7.49 12.00
C ALA A 79 -3.11 6.42 12.69
N SER A 80 -3.88 6.82 13.69
CA SER A 80 -4.79 5.94 14.43
C SER A 80 -6.24 6.33 14.14
N TYR A 81 -7.05 5.34 13.77
CA TYR A 81 -8.47 5.47 13.49
C TYR A 81 -9.26 4.70 14.54
N ASP A 82 -9.75 5.46 15.50
CA ASP A 82 -10.77 5.03 16.45
C ASP A 82 -12.13 5.24 15.77
N LEU A 83 -12.82 4.15 15.44
CA LEU A 83 -14.04 4.16 14.64
C LEU A 83 -15.23 3.75 15.49
N TYR A 84 -16.05 4.74 15.87
CA TYR A 84 -17.42 4.67 16.40
C TYR A 84 -17.73 3.68 17.57
N SER A 85 -16.79 2.85 18.01
CA SER A 85 -16.86 2.00 19.21
C SER A 85 -15.46 1.57 19.68
N ASP A 86 -15.36 1.14 20.93
CA ASP A 86 -14.12 0.60 21.52
C ASP A 86 -13.70 -0.77 20.91
N ASP A 87 -14.45 -1.28 19.93
CA ASP A 87 -14.28 -2.64 19.39
C ASP A 87 -13.19 -2.72 18.30
N TYR A 88 -12.88 -1.59 17.65
CA TYR A 88 -11.89 -1.52 16.57
C TYR A 88 -10.97 -0.31 16.70
N LEU A 89 -9.67 -0.58 16.63
CA LEU A 89 -8.65 0.43 16.39
C LEU A 89 -7.82 0.00 15.18
N TYR A 90 -7.86 0.80 14.13
CA TYR A 90 -6.95 0.64 13.00
C TYR A 90 -5.77 1.60 13.17
N GLU A 91 -4.54 1.10 13.01
CA GLU A 91 -3.36 1.94 12.89
C GLU A 91 -2.77 1.81 11.49
N HIS A 92 -2.77 2.91 10.73
CA HIS A 92 -2.05 2.98 9.46
C HIS A 92 -0.63 3.44 9.73
N VAL A 93 0.33 2.57 9.42
CA VAL A 93 1.75 2.82 9.57
C VAL A 93 2.40 2.77 8.19
N ILE A 94 3.10 3.83 7.80
CA ILE A 94 4.01 3.81 6.67
C ILE A 94 5.44 3.90 7.21
N ARG A 95 6.23 2.88 6.94
CA ARG A 95 7.59 2.70 7.44
C ARG A 95 8.60 2.91 6.33
N PHE A 96 9.65 3.67 6.60
CA PHE A 96 10.75 3.94 5.68
C PHE A 96 12.08 3.53 6.33
N HIS A 97 12.88 2.74 5.62
CA HIS A 97 14.19 2.27 6.05
C HIS A 97 15.33 2.99 5.35
N ASP A 98 16.46 3.17 6.03
CA ASP A 98 17.64 3.87 5.50
C ASP A 98 18.30 3.21 4.29
N ASP A 99 17.97 1.94 4.01
CA ASP A 99 18.45 1.13 2.89
C ASP A 99 17.55 1.16 1.66
N GLY A 100 16.46 1.94 1.70
CA GLY A 100 15.50 2.07 0.61
C GLY A 100 14.32 1.11 0.72
N GLN A 101 14.22 0.26 1.75
CA GLN A 101 13.00 -0.51 1.98
C GLN A 101 11.90 0.37 2.56
N PHE A 102 10.65 0.11 2.20
CA PHE A 102 9.49 0.75 2.84
C PHE A 102 8.28 -0.18 2.88
N ALA A 103 7.29 0.17 3.70
CA ALA A 103 6.06 -0.61 3.83
C ALA A 103 4.89 0.29 4.18
N SER A 104 3.71 -0.04 3.65
CA SER A 104 2.44 0.52 4.11
C SER A 104 1.66 -0.57 4.80
N ARG A 105 1.18 -0.32 6.02
CA ARG A 105 0.58 -1.35 6.86
C ARG A 105 -0.66 -0.85 7.57
N ILE A 106 -1.64 -1.71 7.73
CA ILE A 106 -2.71 -1.55 8.69
C ILE A 106 -2.49 -2.56 9.82
N VAL A 107 -2.46 -2.08 11.05
CA VAL A 107 -2.57 -2.91 12.25
C VAL A 107 -4.02 -2.87 12.70
N ILE A 108 -4.66 -4.03 12.72
CA ILE A 108 -6.02 -4.18 13.24
C ILE A 108 -5.92 -4.62 14.70
N GLN A 109 -6.46 -3.79 15.59
CA GLN A 109 -6.56 -4.08 17.02
C GLN A 109 -8.03 -4.17 17.46
N GLY A 110 -8.24 -4.70 18.66
CA GLY A 110 -9.55 -4.91 19.25
C GLY A 110 -10.11 -6.32 18.99
N PRO A 111 -11.14 -6.74 19.75
CA PRO A 111 -11.81 -8.03 19.55
C PRO A 111 -12.61 -8.08 18.24
N GLY A 112 -12.98 -6.90 17.73
CA GLY A 112 -14.00 -6.70 16.73
C GLY A 112 -15.42 -7.01 17.22
N GLU A 113 -16.42 -6.62 16.43
CA GLU A 113 -17.80 -7.03 16.61
C GLU A 113 -17.87 -8.56 16.61
N GLU A 114 -18.06 -9.11 17.81
CA GLU A 114 -18.04 -10.53 18.09
C GLU A 114 -19.27 -11.25 17.53
N ASN A 115 -19.30 -11.47 16.22
CA ASN A 115 -20.23 -12.42 15.59
C ASN A 115 -19.52 -13.76 15.33
N ARG A 116 -19.10 -14.43 16.42
CA ARG A 116 -18.45 -15.75 16.38
C ARG A 116 -17.15 -15.82 15.55
N GLY A 117 -16.53 -14.66 15.28
CA GLY A 117 -15.20 -14.54 14.70
C GLY A 117 -15.06 -15.01 13.25
N LYS A 118 -16.11 -14.85 12.41
CA LYS A 118 -16.09 -15.28 11.00
C LYS A 118 -16.32 -14.12 10.03
N HIS A 119 -15.30 -13.28 9.89
CA HIS A 119 -15.28 -12.26 8.84
C HIS A 119 -13.90 -12.12 8.24
N VAL A 120 -13.86 -11.48 7.07
CA VAL A 120 -12.62 -11.13 6.37
C VAL A 120 -12.57 -9.62 6.21
N TYR A 121 -11.44 -9.05 6.59
CA TYR A 121 -11.09 -7.67 6.26
C TYR A 121 -10.45 -7.66 4.87
N HIS A 122 -10.94 -6.78 4.02
CA HIS A 122 -10.40 -6.46 2.71
C HIS A 122 -9.90 -5.02 2.78
N ILE A 123 -8.58 -4.85 2.74
CA ILE A 123 -7.94 -3.56 2.97
C ILE A 123 -7.19 -3.16 1.70
N PRO A 124 -7.79 -2.31 0.84
CA PRO A 124 -7.10 -1.78 -0.31
C PRO A 124 -6.08 -0.70 0.11
N PHE A 125 -4.90 -0.77 -0.45
CA PHE A 125 -3.84 0.23 -0.40
C PHE A 125 -3.68 0.75 -1.83
N ARG A 126 -3.97 2.03 -2.06
CA ARG A 126 -3.64 2.70 -3.32
C ARG A 126 -2.22 3.22 -3.21
N ILE A 127 -1.35 2.82 -4.12
CA ILE A 127 0.07 3.20 -4.16
C ILE A 127 0.39 3.62 -5.59
N ASP A 128 0.64 4.89 -5.77
CA ASP A 128 1.03 5.54 -7.01
C ASP A 128 2.57 5.61 -7.06
N LEU A 129 3.18 4.63 -7.72
CA LEU A 129 4.63 4.44 -7.75
C LEU A 129 5.23 5.21 -8.92
N ASP A 130 6.40 5.79 -8.67
CA ASP A 130 7.19 6.51 -9.67
C ASP A 130 8.62 5.98 -9.63
N ALA A 131 9.03 5.10 -10.55
CA ALA A 131 10.37 4.48 -10.52
C ALA A 131 11.48 5.40 -11.05
N GLY A 132 11.60 6.61 -10.49
CA GLY A 132 12.43 7.70 -11.02
C GLY A 132 11.67 8.76 -11.82
N GLY A 133 10.32 8.66 -11.81
CA GLY A 133 9.34 9.52 -12.47
C GLY A 133 8.26 8.68 -13.15
N SER A 134 7.11 9.28 -13.46
CA SER A 134 5.93 8.55 -13.95
C SER A 134 5.90 8.09 -15.42
N PRO A 135 6.51 8.75 -16.43
CA PRO A 135 6.12 8.51 -17.82
C PRO A 135 6.66 7.20 -18.43
N HIS A 136 7.58 6.50 -17.77
CA HIS A 136 8.30 5.35 -18.33
C HIS A 136 8.16 4.07 -17.51
N ASP A 137 7.19 4.06 -16.60
CA ASP A 137 6.98 2.93 -15.71
C ASP A 137 6.33 1.75 -16.45
N SER A 138 6.61 0.55 -15.94
CA SER A 138 6.12 -0.69 -16.51
C SER A 138 5.91 -1.72 -15.42
N PHE A 139 4.77 -2.39 -15.46
CA PHE A 139 4.46 -3.42 -14.50
C PHE A 139 5.01 -4.79 -14.94
N GLN A 140 5.61 -5.52 -13.99
CA GLN A 140 6.09 -6.88 -14.21
C GLN A 140 5.72 -7.80 -13.04
N ARG A 141 5.47 -9.06 -13.38
CA ARG A 141 5.29 -10.14 -12.41
C ARG A 141 6.45 -11.12 -12.49
N ARG A 142 6.83 -11.70 -11.35
CA ARG A 142 7.80 -12.78 -11.27
C ARG A 142 7.10 -14.11 -11.57
N ALA A 143 7.53 -14.79 -12.62
CA ALA A 143 7.07 -16.14 -12.92
C ALA A 143 7.63 -17.15 -11.91
N ALA A 144 7.04 -18.35 -11.84
CA ALA A 144 7.53 -19.45 -10.99
C ALA A 144 8.99 -19.86 -11.30
N SER A 145 9.49 -19.55 -12.50
CA SER A 145 10.91 -19.73 -12.86
C SER A 145 11.86 -18.71 -12.22
N GLY A 146 11.33 -17.71 -11.51
CA GLY A 146 12.08 -16.60 -10.94
C GLY A 146 12.31 -15.43 -11.90
N ARG A 147 11.95 -15.58 -13.19
CA ARG A 147 12.12 -14.55 -14.22
C ARG A 147 11.00 -13.51 -14.16
N TRP A 148 11.35 -12.25 -14.36
CA TRP A 148 10.39 -11.15 -14.55
C TRP A 148 9.75 -11.19 -15.94
N THR A 149 8.43 -11.08 -15.98
CA THR A 149 7.62 -11.06 -17.20
C THR A 149 6.77 -9.80 -17.25
N ASN A 150 6.72 -9.14 -18.41
CA ASN A 150 5.84 -8.00 -18.65
C ASN A 150 4.38 -8.44 -18.54
N VAL A 151 3.60 -7.60 -17.88
CA VAL A 151 2.14 -7.66 -17.92
C VAL A 151 1.68 -6.57 -18.87
N ALA A 152 1.05 -6.93 -19.98
CA ALA A 152 0.78 -5.97 -21.05
C ALA A 152 -0.33 -4.98 -20.72
N ARG A 153 -1.30 -5.40 -19.90
CA ARG A 153 -2.56 -4.71 -19.66
C ARG A 153 -2.88 -4.67 -18.18
N GLU A 154 -3.74 -3.74 -17.82
CA GLU A 154 -4.31 -3.66 -16.48
C GLU A 154 -4.92 -4.98 -15.99
N GLY A 155 -5.07 -5.10 -14.67
CA GLY A 155 -5.85 -6.16 -14.05
C GLY A 155 -5.29 -6.71 -12.75
N GLY A 156 -6.02 -7.68 -12.20
CA GLY A 156 -5.75 -8.32 -10.92
C GLY A 156 -4.74 -9.48 -10.98
N HIS A 157 -3.90 -9.57 -9.95
CA HIS A 157 -2.84 -10.56 -9.79
C HIS A 157 -2.81 -11.07 -8.36
N LYS A 158 -3.10 -12.36 -8.18
CA LYS A 158 -2.97 -13.01 -6.87
C LYS A 158 -1.52 -13.30 -6.52
N ALA A 159 -1.20 -13.14 -5.24
CA ALA A 159 0.04 -13.63 -4.67
C ALA A 159 0.20 -15.14 -4.93
N ALA A 160 1.43 -15.57 -5.14
CA ALA A 160 1.81 -16.97 -5.20
C ALA A 160 2.03 -17.57 -3.80
N GLY A 161 2.05 -16.74 -2.74
CA GLY A 161 2.19 -17.16 -1.35
C GLY A 161 3.62 -17.60 -1.00
N THR A 162 4.61 -17.10 -1.75
CA THR A 162 6.02 -17.51 -1.59
C THR A 162 6.77 -16.74 -0.51
N GLY A 163 6.29 -15.53 -0.17
CA GLY A 163 6.99 -14.58 0.71
C GLY A 163 8.13 -13.81 0.04
N GLU A 164 8.39 -14.09 -1.25
CA GLU A 164 9.37 -13.43 -2.10
C GLU A 164 8.78 -12.16 -2.75
N TYR A 165 9.63 -11.35 -3.39
CA TYR A 165 9.17 -10.31 -4.30
C TYR A 165 8.55 -10.93 -5.55
N GLU A 166 7.27 -10.62 -5.78
CA GLU A 166 6.45 -11.24 -6.82
C GLU A 166 6.04 -10.24 -7.91
N TRP A 167 6.13 -8.94 -7.61
CA TRP A 167 5.76 -7.87 -8.52
C TRP A 167 6.81 -6.76 -8.51
N ARG A 168 6.86 -5.98 -9.59
CA ARG A 168 7.64 -4.75 -9.62
C ARG A 168 7.09 -3.74 -10.61
N VAL A 169 7.34 -2.47 -10.32
CA VAL A 169 7.28 -1.38 -11.30
C VAL A 169 8.73 -1.06 -11.70
N VAL A 170 8.99 -0.93 -13.00
CA VAL A 170 10.34 -0.72 -13.56
C VAL A 170 10.34 0.41 -14.58
N ASP A 171 11.28 1.35 -14.42
CA ASP A 171 11.70 2.28 -15.46
C ASP A 171 12.97 1.71 -16.11
N ARG A 172 12.84 1.25 -17.36
CA ARG A 172 13.94 0.65 -18.13
C ARG A 172 14.88 1.69 -18.73
N THR A 173 14.46 2.95 -18.83
CA THR A 173 15.31 4.04 -19.32
C THR A 173 16.34 4.45 -18.27
N GLN A 174 16.02 4.23 -16.99
CA GLN A 174 16.87 4.56 -15.85
C GLN A 174 17.46 3.34 -15.13
N ASP A 175 17.12 2.12 -15.55
CA ASP A 175 17.49 0.85 -14.92
C ASP A 175 17.12 0.81 -13.42
N ARG A 176 15.90 1.23 -13.12
CA ARG A 176 15.36 1.33 -11.75
C ARG A 176 14.11 0.50 -11.62
N SER A 177 13.94 -0.15 -10.47
CA SER A 177 12.67 -0.80 -10.15
C SER A 177 12.33 -0.72 -8.68
N ILE A 178 11.04 -0.75 -8.41
CA ILE A 178 10.46 -0.87 -7.07
C ILE A 178 9.83 -2.25 -7.02
N VAL A 179 10.44 -3.14 -6.25
CA VAL A 179 9.95 -4.52 -6.08
C VAL A 179 8.99 -4.59 -4.91
N LEU A 180 7.95 -5.39 -5.06
CA LEU A 180 6.87 -5.55 -4.10
C LEU A 180 6.66 -7.03 -3.75
N ARG A 181 6.41 -7.28 -2.46
CA ARG A 181 5.92 -8.58 -1.97
C ARG A 181 4.69 -8.43 -1.08
N PRO A 182 3.85 -9.48 -1.00
CA PRO A 182 2.76 -9.54 -0.04
C PRO A 182 3.21 -9.41 1.40
N GLY A 183 2.28 -9.03 2.28
CA GLY A 183 2.47 -9.11 3.71
C GLY A 183 2.56 -10.57 4.17
N GLN A 184 3.24 -10.81 5.28
CA GLN A 184 3.43 -12.18 5.79
C GLN A 184 2.12 -12.85 6.23
N PHE A 185 1.12 -12.05 6.61
CA PHE A 185 -0.08 -12.53 7.29
C PHE A 185 -1.39 -12.28 6.54
N ASP A 186 -1.30 -11.79 5.30
CA ASP A 186 -2.43 -11.61 4.37
C ASP A 186 -2.30 -12.53 3.16
N ASP A 187 -3.44 -12.81 2.54
CA ASP A 187 -3.50 -13.31 1.17
C ASP A 187 -3.57 -12.09 0.25
N GLY A 188 -2.42 -11.67 -0.26
CA GLY A 188 -2.30 -10.43 -1.05
C GLY A 188 -2.85 -10.58 -2.46
N GLU A 189 -3.67 -9.62 -2.88
CA GLU A 189 -4.04 -9.43 -4.28
C GLU A 189 -3.51 -8.06 -4.74
N LEU A 190 -2.98 -7.97 -5.96
CA LEU A 190 -2.47 -6.72 -6.52
C LEU A 190 -3.15 -6.44 -7.84
N TRP A 191 -3.68 -5.23 -8.00
CA TRP A 191 -4.08 -4.70 -9.28
C TRP A 191 -3.06 -3.69 -9.77
N ALA A 192 -2.67 -3.80 -11.03
CA ALA A 192 -1.89 -2.79 -11.72
C ALA A 192 -2.80 -2.06 -12.70
N LEU A 193 -2.88 -0.73 -12.57
CA LEU A 193 -3.67 0.14 -13.39
C LEU A 193 -2.78 1.23 -14.03
N ALA A 194 -3.17 1.73 -15.18
CA ALA A 194 -2.66 2.99 -15.69
C ALA A 194 -3.28 4.13 -14.88
N TYR A 195 -2.48 5.13 -14.50
CA TYR A 195 -2.95 6.26 -13.71
C TYR A 195 -4.10 7.01 -14.39
N LYS A 196 -5.14 7.32 -13.62
CA LYS A 196 -6.22 8.23 -14.01
C LYS A 196 -6.41 9.33 -12.95
N ASP A 197 -6.76 10.54 -13.39
CA ASP A 197 -6.97 11.71 -12.51
C ASP A 197 -8.06 11.52 -11.44
N VAL A 198 -9.01 10.62 -11.70
CA VAL A 198 -10.17 10.37 -10.85
C VAL A 198 -10.21 8.89 -10.47
N GLU A 199 -9.37 8.53 -9.52
CA GLU A 199 -9.29 7.18 -8.94
C GLU A 199 -9.36 7.25 -7.43
N GLY A 200 -10.32 6.52 -6.86
CA GLY A 200 -10.44 6.42 -5.41
C GLY A 200 -11.85 6.08 -5.00
N TRP A 201 -11.98 5.43 -3.84
CA TRP A 201 -13.27 5.04 -3.28
C TRP A 201 -14.34 6.14 -3.33
N SER A 202 -13.98 7.35 -2.90
CA SER A 202 -14.90 8.50 -2.92
C SER A 202 -15.32 8.93 -4.32
N ALA A 203 -14.49 8.66 -5.33
CA ALA A 203 -14.77 8.98 -6.72
C ALA A 203 -15.64 7.91 -7.40
N ALA A 204 -15.56 6.64 -6.98
CA ALA A 204 -16.41 5.56 -7.49
C ALA A 204 -17.90 5.74 -7.11
N GLY A 205 -18.21 6.58 -6.10
CA GLY A 205 -19.57 6.68 -5.57
C GLY A 205 -20.05 5.32 -5.02
N GLY A 206 -21.37 5.13 -4.87
CA GLY A 206 -21.93 3.86 -4.37
C GLY A 206 -21.59 2.61 -5.18
N ALA A 207 -20.96 2.74 -6.36
CA ALA A 207 -20.41 1.65 -7.18
C ALA A 207 -19.12 1.03 -6.60
N GLY A 208 -18.87 1.23 -5.30
CA GLY A 208 -17.84 0.53 -4.53
C GLY A 208 -18.38 -0.53 -3.57
N ALA A 209 -19.71 -0.65 -3.39
CA ALA A 209 -20.30 -1.39 -2.27
C ALA A 209 -20.01 -2.92 -2.22
N GLY A 210 -19.28 -3.47 -3.19
CA GLY A 210 -18.83 -4.86 -3.21
C GLY A 210 -17.43 -5.07 -2.63
N VAL A 211 -17.07 -6.35 -2.48
CA VAL A 211 -15.72 -6.76 -2.05
C VAL A 211 -14.66 -6.14 -2.97
N PRO A 212 -13.63 -5.46 -2.44
CA PRO A 212 -12.56 -4.90 -3.27
C PRO A 212 -11.97 -5.93 -4.24
N GLY A 213 -11.76 -5.51 -5.50
CA GLY A 213 -11.33 -6.38 -6.61
C GLY A 213 -12.45 -7.14 -7.32
N SER A 214 -13.70 -7.11 -6.83
CA SER A 214 -14.85 -7.59 -7.63
C SER A 214 -15.20 -6.60 -8.74
N ALA A 215 -15.81 -7.09 -9.83
CA ALA A 215 -16.05 -6.32 -11.06
C ALA A 215 -16.78 -4.97 -10.88
N GLU A 216 -17.61 -4.84 -9.84
CA GLU A 216 -18.34 -3.61 -9.50
C GLU A 216 -17.79 -2.96 -8.22
N SER A 217 -16.51 -3.17 -7.90
CA SER A 217 -15.83 -2.53 -6.78
C SER A 217 -14.43 -2.08 -7.17
N VAL A 218 -13.87 -1.15 -6.39
CA VAL A 218 -12.49 -0.72 -6.58
C VAL A 218 -11.53 -1.86 -6.24
N PRO A 219 -10.41 -2.01 -6.95
CA PRO A 219 -9.99 -1.21 -8.09
C PRO A 219 -10.55 -1.67 -9.45
N ALA A 220 -11.22 -2.82 -9.53
CA ALA A 220 -11.61 -3.43 -10.80
C ALA A 220 -12.51 -2.54 -11.68
N VAL A 221 -13.33 -1.67 -11.08
CA VAL A 221 -14.14 -0.68 -11.83
C VAL A 221 -13.33 0.33 -12.65
N TYR A 222 -12.03 0.46 -12.35
CA TYR A 222 -11.10 1.34 -13.07
C TYR A 222 -10.28 0.63 -14.14
N ASP A 223 -10.36 -0.70 -14.22
CA ASP A 223 -9.73 -1.46 -15.29
C ASP A 223 -10.51 -1.24 -16.59
N ASP A 224 -9.91 -0.48 -17.51
CA ASP A 224 -10.41 -0.24 -18.86
C ASP A 224 -9.51 -0.88 -19.92
N ASN A 225 -8.71 -1.87 -19.50
CA ASN A 225 -7.79 -2.64 -20.33
C ASN A 225 -6.74 -1.73 -21.02
N GLU A 226 -6.30 -0.69 -20.31
CA GLU A 226 -5.19 0.17 -20.72
C GLU A 226 -3.84 -0.56 -20.65
N SER A 227 -2.80 0.06 -21.24
CA SER A 227 -1.43 -0.47 -21.17
C SER A 227 -0.80 -0.11 -19.83
N VAL A 228 -0.18 -1.07 -19.16
CA VAL A 228 0.68 -0.83 -17.97
C VAL A 228 2.17 -0.96 -18.32
N GLN A 229 2.53 -0.66 -19.58
CA GLN A 229 3.89 -0.61 -20.09
C GLN A 229 4.16 0.78 -20.67
N ASP A 230 5.29 1.37 -20.29
CA ASP A 230 5.70 2.73 -20.66
C ASP A 230 4.59 3.75 -20.37
N ALA A 231 4.09 3.69 -19.13
CA ALA A 231 2.94 4.43 -18.65
C ALA A 231 3.13 4.75 -17.16
N ASP A 232 2.35 5.70 -16.65
CA ASP A 232 2.22 5.96 -15.22
C ASP A 232 1.39 4.83 -14.58
N VAL A 233 1.94 4.15 -13.56
CA VAL A 233 1.37 2.91 -13.01
C VAL A 233 0.95 3.08 -11.56
N VAL A 234 -0.35 2.95 -11.32
CA VAL A 234 -0.94 2.90 -9.99
C VAL A 234 -1.18 1.46 -9.59
N LEU A 235 -0.72 1.11 -8.39
CA LEU A 235 -0.96 -0.19 -7.78
C LEU A 235 -2.06 -0.11 -6.73
N TRP A 236 -2.96 -1.08 -6.76
CA TRP A 236 -3.92 -1.33 -5.68
C TRP A 236 -3.63 -2.68 -5.06
N TYR A 237 -2.99 -2.67 -3.90
CA TYR A 237 -2.77 -3.89 -3.11
C TYR A 237 -3.96 -4.11 -2.18
N ILE A 238 -4.57 -5.29 -2.20
CA ILE A 238 -5.65 -5.65 -1.31
C ILE A 238 -5.13 -6.72 -0.34
N ALA A 239 -5.05 -6.37 0.94
CA ALA A 239 -4.80 -7.34 1.98
C ALA A 239 -6.11 -8.04 2.36
N HIS A 240 -6.14 -9.37 2.24
CA HIS A 240 -7.23 -10.19 2.77
C HIS A 240 -6.82 -10.81 4.11
N ILE A 241 -7.50 -10.42 5.19
CA ILE A 241 -7.19 -10.86 6.56
C ILE A 241 -8.41 -11.51 7.20
N PRO A 242 -8.35 -12.80 7.59
CA PRO A 242 -9.38 -13.37 8.43
C PRO A 242 -9.33 -12.74 9.84
N SER A 243 -10.50 -12.56 10.46
CA SER A 243 -10.63 -12.05 11.83
C SER A 243 -10.01 -12.94 12.91
N ALA A 244 -9.66 -14.18 12.57
CA ALA A 244 -9.04 -15.10 13.51
C ALA A 244 -7.59 -14.70 13.82
N GLY A 245 -7.28 -14.53 15.11
CA GLY A 245 -5.92 -14.28 15.59
C GLY A 245 -5.46 -12.83 15.42
N LEU A 246 -6.37 -11.87 15.68
CA LEU A 246 -6.03 -10.47 15.92
C LEU A 246 -5.37 -10.31 17.31
N PRO A 247 -4.52 -9.28 17.53
CA PRO A 247 -4.15 -8.21 16.59
C PRO A 247 -3.24 -8.71 15.46
N ARG A 248 -3.33 -8.07 14.29
CA ARG A 248 -2.54 -8.45 13.11
C ARG A 248 -2.16 -7.23 12.27
N ALA A 249 -0.92 -7.25 11.77
CA ALA A 249 -0.45 -6.29 10.77
C ALA A 249 -0.57 -6.91 9.37
N CYS A 250 -1.04 -6.13 8.42
CA CYS A 250 -1.17 -6.52 7.02
C CYS A 250 -0.73 -5.38 6.10
N GLY A 251 -0.43 -5.71 4.86
CA GLY A 251 -0.06 -4.75 3.84
C GLY A 251 1.30 -5.03 3.18
N PRO A 252 1.56 -4.33 2.07
CA PRO A 252 2.69 -4.63 1.19
C PRO A 252 4.05 -4.22 1.76
N TRP A 253 5.09 -4.90 1.30
CA TRP A 253 6.50 -4.54 1.53
C TRP A 253 7.21 -4.25 0.22
N PHE A 254 8.01 -3.19 0.22
CA PHE A 254 8.70 -2.68 -0.96
C PHE A 254 10.21 -2.60 -0.74
N ALA A 255 10.97 -2.76 -1.82
CA ALA A 255 12.38 -2.43 -1.86
C ALA A 255 12.76 -1.76 -3.17
N LEU A 256 13.78 -0.91 -3.11
CA LEU A 256 14.34 -0.21 -4.25
C LEU A 256 15.49 -1.01 -4.86
N ASP A 257 15.46 -1.17 -6.18
CA ASP A 257 16.52 -1.81 -6.98
C ASP A 257 16.97 -0.85 -8.08
N GLY A 258 18.29 -0.73 -8.30
CA GLY A 258 18.87 0.27 -9.21
C GLY A 258 18.91 1.71 -8.69
N TYR A 259 18.54 1.94 -7.42
CA TYR A 259 18.62 3.26 -6.77
C TYR A 259 20.03 3.54 -6.19
N PRO A 260 20.38 4.83 -5.98
CA PRO A 260 21.60 5.18 -5.24
C PRO A 260 21.64 4.44 -3.90
N LYS A 261 22.80 3.91 -3.54
CA LYS A 261 22.99 3.25 -2.24
C LYS A 261 23.62 4.22 -1.27
N PRO A 262 23.26 4.16 0.02
CA PRO A 262 23.99 4.90 1.04
C PRO A 262 25.46 4.46 1.00
N PRO A 263 26.40 5.38 1.30
CA PRO A 263 27.79 4.99 1.49
C PRO A 263 27.84 3.86 2.54
N PRO A 264 28.73 2.86 2.37
CA PRO A 264 28.91 1.87 3.41
C PRO A 264 29.19 2.61 4.71
N MET A 265 28.44 2.29 5.78
CA MET A 265 28.81 2.79 7.10
C MET A 265 30.26 2.36 7.30
N GLY A 266 31.18 3.33 7.37
CA GLY A 266 32.54 3.01 7.75
C GLY A 266 32.46 2.22 9.04
N ASP A 267 33.24 1.14 9.15
CA ASP A 267 33.43 0.46 10.43
C ASP A 267 33.67 1.58 11.44
N ASP A 268 32.74 1.79 12.37
CA ASP A 268 32.97 2.69 13.48
C ASP A 268 34.24 2.15 14.13
N ASP A 269 35.33 2.89 13.96
CA ASP A 269 36.62 2.63 14.57
C ASP A 269 36.38 2.61 16.09
N HIS A 270 36.04 1.43 16.60
CA HIS A 270 36.08 1.10 18.00
C HIS A 270 37.55 1.07 18.43
N HIS A 271 38.10 2.27 18.64
CA HIS A 271 39.34 2.51 19.34
C HIS A 271 39.06 3.02 20.76
#